data_AF-H8FXF0-F1
#
_entry.id   AF-H8FXF0-F1
#
_cell.length_a   1.000
_cell.length_b   1.000
_cell.length_c   1.000
_cell.angle_alpha   90.00
_cell.angle_beta   90.00
_cell.angle_gamma   90.00
#
_symmetry.space_group_name_H-M   'P 1'
#
loop_
_entity.id
_entity.type
_entity.pdbx_description
1 polymer ?
#
loop_
_entity_poly.entity_id
_entity_poly.type
_entity_poly.pdbx_seq_one_letter_code
_entity_poly.pdbx_strand_id
1 'polypeptide(L)'
;MRCRADRSQAFVRLCLLTRKELFVNHIPSTTTRDSNLELLDDERQPCEIWTRVMGYHRPLASFNKGKKGEFADRLYFSEAQCALD
;
A
#
# COMPACT_ATOMS: atom_id res chain seq x y z
N MET A 1 -8.96 -2.42 -9.98
CA MET A 1 -7.59 -2.98 -9.87
C MET A 1 -7.44 -3.57 -8.48
N ARG A 2 -7.35 -4.89 -8.36
CA ARG A 2 -7.17 -5.56 -7.07
C ARG A 2 -5.77 -5.21 -6.57
N CYS A 3 -5.66 -4.24 -5.66
CA CYS A 3 -4.41 -3.97 -4.95
C CYS A 3 -4.14 -5.15 -4.02
N ARG A 4 -3.56 -6.24 -4.55
CA ARG A 4 -2.78 -7.16 -3.72
C ARG A 4 -1.60 -6.31 -3.25
N ALA A 5 -1.65 -5.88 -2.00
CA ALA A 5 -0.57 -5.14 -1.37
C ALA A 5 0.67 -6.04 -1.32
N ASP A 6 1.48 -5.97 -2.38
CA ASP A 6 2.84 -6.49 -2.36
C ASP A 6 3.61 -5.65 -1.34
N ARG A 7 3.95 -6.27 -0.20
CA ARG A 7 4.54 -5.63 0.97
C ARG A 7 5.95 -5.08 0.70
N SER A 8 6.51 -5.30 -0.49
CA SER A 8 7.90 -4.99 -0.78
C SER A 8 8.19 -3.51 -1.11
N GLN A 9 7.20 -2.68 -1.50
CA GLN A 9 7.52 -1.27 -1.90
C GLN A 9 6.49 -0.18 -1.58
N ALA A 10 5.29 -0.51 -1.07
CA ALA A 10 4.25 0.49 -0.85
C ALA A 10 4.20 0.95 0.63
N PHE A 11 4.70 2.15 0.92
CA PHE A 11 4.35 2.83 2.17
C PHE A 11 2.96 3.44 1.98
N VAL A 12 1.93 2.76 2.49
CA VAL A 12 0.54 3.18 2.40
C VAL A 12 0.33 4.32 3.38
N ARG A 13 0.14 5.54 2.87
CA ARG A 13 -0.32 6.66 3.69
C ARG A 13 -1.85 6.63 3.71
N LEU A 14 -2.40 6.33 4.87
CA LEU A 14 -3.83 6.43 5.15
C LEU A 14 -4.25 7.91 5.07
N CYS A 15 -5.01 8.29 4.06
CA CYS A 15 -5.59 9.62 3.95
C CYS A 15 -6.82 9.68 4.87
N LEU A 16 -6.61 10.04 6.15
CA LEU A 16 -7.68 10.37 7.08
C LEU A 16 -8.19 11.80 6.81
N LEU A 17 -9.07 11.97 5.84
CA LEU A 17 -9.86 13.20 5.72
C LEU A 17 -11.31 12.87 5.33
N THR A 18 -12.08 12.42 6.32
CA THR A 18 -13.43 12.90 6.65
C THR A 18 -14.10 11.97 7.69
N ARG A 19 -13.88 12.23 8.98
CA ARG A 19 -14.97 12.17 9.97
C ARG A 19 -14.54 12.78 11.30
N LYS A 20 -15.25 13.85 11.63
CA LYS A 20 -15.60 14.36 12.96
C LYS A 20 -15.30 13.40 14.12
N GLU A 21 -14.72 14.02 15.15
CA GLU A 21 -14.79 13.70 16.57
C GLU A 21 -14.00 12.48 17.08
N LEU A 22 -13.13 12.82 18.03
CA LEU A 22 -12.41 11.97 18.94
C LEU A 22 -13.39 11.10 19.74
N PHE A 23 -13.51 9.82 19.38
CA PHE A 23 -13.91 8.81 20.34
C PHE A 23 -13.06 7.57 20.10
N VAL A 24 -11.90 7.54 20.78
CA VAL A 24 -11.10 6.33 20.98
C VAL A 24 -11.90 5.42 21.90
N ASN A 25 -12.93 4.80 21.35
CA ASN A 25 -13.53 3.64 21.98
C ASN A 25 -12.60 2.47 21.70
N HIS A 26 -11.96 2.01 22.78
CA HIS A 26 -11.57 0.63 23.02
C HIS A 26 -11.02 -0.09 21.78
N ILE A 27 -9.72 -0.39 21.75
CA ILE A 27 -9.21 -1.44 20.87
C ILE A 27 -9.55 -2.76 21.57
N PRO A 28 -10.65 -3.49 21.30
CA PRO A 28 -10.77 -4.83 21.83
C PRO A 28 -9.72 -5.66 21.13
N SER A 29 -8.70 -6.07 21.87
CA SER A 29 -7.79 -7.15 21.49
C SER A 29 -8.57 -8.47 21.53
N THR A 30 -9.56 -8.63 20.65
CA THR A 30 -10.20 -9.92 20.39
C THR A 30 -9.65 -10.45 19.08
N THR A 31 -8.63 -11.29 19.23
CA THR A 31 -8.00 -12.10 18.18
C THR A 31 -8.97 -13.16 17.66
N THR A 32 -10.05 -12.74 17.00
CA THR A 32 -10.84 -13.62 16.13
C THR A 32 -10.54 -13.17 14.72
N ARG A 33 -9.73 -13.96 14.01
CA ARG A 33 -9.50 -13.75 12.58
C ARG A 33 -10.80 -14.08 11.86
N ASP A 34 -11.66 -13.08 11.67
CA ASP A 34 -12.84 -13.24 10.81
C ASP A 34 -12.36 -13.54 9.40
N SER A 35 -12.54 -14.80 9.00
CA SER A 35 -11.98 -15.39 7.79
C SER A 35 -12.72 -14.98 6.51
N ASN A 36 -13.65 -14.03 6.56
CA ASN A 36 -14.37 -13.57 5.37
C ASN A 36 -15.02 -12.17 5.51
N LEU A 37 -14.25 -11.13 5.85
CA LEU A 37 -14.71 -9.75 5.75
C LEU A 37 -14.31 -9.17 4.38
N GLU A 38 -15.14 -9.39 3.37
CA GLU A 38 -15.03 -8.73 2.06
C GLU A 38 -15.69 -7.35 2.11
N LEU A 39 -14.88 -6.30 2.10
CA LEU A 39 -15.37 -4.92 1.97
C LEU A 39 -15.79 -4.64 0.52
N LEU A 40 -16.92 -3.96 0.35
CA LEU A 40 -17.36 -3.41 -0.94
C LEU A 40 -16.39 -2.30 -1.39
N ASP A 41 -16.28 -2.05 -2.69
CA ASP A 41 -15.34 -1.05 -3.22
C ASP A 41 -15.63 0.37 -2.70
N ASP A 42 -16.89 0.71 -2.44
CA ASP A 42 -17.32 2.01 -1.88
C ASP A 42 -16.97 2.19 -0.39
N GLU A 43 -16.77 1.10 0.34
CA GLU A 43 -16.39 1.11 1.76
C GLU A 43 -14.88 1.21 1.95
N ARG A 44 -14.11 0.96 0.88
CA ARG A 44 -12.64 1.01 0.90
C ARG A 44 -12.17 2.45 0.88
N GLN A 45 -11.21 2.76 1.75
CA GLN A 45 -10.50 4.02 1.69
C GLN A 45 -9.47 3.97 0.55
N PRO A 46 -9.38 5.01 -0.30
CA PRO A 46 -8.38 5.05 -1.37
C PRO A 46 -6.97 5.10 -0.78
N CYS A 47 -6.11 4.21 -1.26
CA CYS A 47 -4.72 4.15 -0.82
C CYS A 47 -3.82 4.91 -1.79
N GLU A 48 -3.00 5.82 -1.26
CA GLU A 48 -1.91 6.41 -2.04
C GLU A 48 -0.66 5.52 -1.98
N ILE A 49 -0.08 5.26 -3.15
CA ILE A 49 1.15 4.46 -3.28
C ILE A 49 2.34 5.41 -3.39
N TRP A 50 3.28 5.28 -2.47
CA TRP A 50 4.51 6.06 -2.40
C TRP A 50 5.71 5.16 -2.66
N THR A 51 6.68 5.65 -3.44
CA THR A 51 7.88 4.89 -3.83
C THR A 51 9.14 5.74 -3.62
N ARG A 52 10.29 5.09 -3.48
CA ARG A 52 11.58 5.77 -3.30
C ARG A 52 12.16 6.23 -4.63
N VAL A 53 12.44 7.53 -4.75
CA VAL A 53 13.14 8.14 -5.89
C VAL A 53 14.39 8.85 -5.37
N MET A 54 15.57 8.37 -5.77
CA MET A 54 16.86 9.02 -5.48
C MET A 54 17.11 9.44 -4.02
N GLY A 55 16.46 8.80 -3.05
CA GLY A 55 16.65 9.14 -1.63
C GLY A 55 15.39 9.51 -0.86
N TYR A 56 14.34 10.00 -1.54
CA TYR A 56 13.11 10.48 -0.90
C TYR A 56 11.87 9.72 -1.40
N HIS A 57 10.77 9.83 -0.65
CA HIS A 57 9.49 9.23 -1.02
C HIS A 57 8.68 10.19 -1.90
N ARG A 58 8.18 9.68 -3.03
CA ARG A 58 7.32 10.43 -3.96
C ARG A 58 6.07 9.61 -4.27
N PRO A 59 4.88 10.24 -4.36
CA PRO A 59 3.66 9.55 -4.73
C PRO A 59 3.73 9.11 -6.20
N LEU A 60 3.33 7.87 -6.48
CA LEU A 60 3.32 7.30 -7.83
C LEU A 60 2.39 8.08 -8.77
N ALA A 61 1.32 8.67 -8.23
CA ALA A 61 0.38 9.52 -8.96
C ALA A 61 1.06 10.75 -9.61
N SER A 62 2.17 11.23 -9.05
CA SER A 62 2.94 12.37 -9.56
C SER A 62 3.89 12.03 -10.71
N PHE A 63 3.96 10.77 -11.17
CA PHE A 63 4.93 10.37 -12.18
C PHE A 63 4.51 10.80 -13.59
N ASN A 64 5.46 11.35 -14.35
CA ASN A 64 5.30 11.64 -15.77
C ASN A 64 5.36 10.33 -16.60
N LYS A 65 4.90 10.36 -17.86
CA LYS A 65 4.85 9.17 -18.75
C LYS A 65 6.20 8.44 -18.86
N GLY A 66 7.30 9.18 -19.03
CA GLY A 66 8.65 8.58 -19.08
C GLY A 66 9.05 7.90 -17.78
N LYS A 67 8.74 8.50 -16.62
CA LYS A 67 9.06 7.93 -15.31
C LYS A 67 8.20 6.69 -15.00
N LYS A 68 6.96 6.64 -15.48
CA LYS A 68 6.10 5.45 -15.40
C LYS A 68 6.69 4.28 -16.18
N GLY A 69 7.25 4.53 -17.37
CA GLY A 69 7.99 3.52 -18.15
C GLY A 69 9.20 2.99 -17.39
N GLU A 70 10.09 3.90 -16.97
CA GLU A 70 11.28 3.52 -16.17
C GLU A 70 10.91 2.75 -14.90
N PHE A 71 9.79 3.09 -14.25
CA PHE A 71 9.32 2.39 -13.06
C PHE A 71 8.79 0.98 -13.37
N ALA A 72 8.11 0.79 -14.50
CA ALA A 72 7.58 -0.51 -14.92
C ALA A 72 8.67 -1.51 -15.30
N ASP A 73 9.81 -1.02 -15.81
CA ASP A 73 10.95 -1.85 -16.20
C ASP A 73 11.84 -2.25 -14.99
N ARG A 74 11.51 -1.79 -13.78
CA ARG A 74 12.27 -2.13 -12.57
C ARG A 74 12.05 -3.59 -12.20
N LEU A 75 13.16 -4.31 -12.00
CA LEU A 75 13.14 -5.67 -11.49
C LEU A 75 13.16 -5.66 -9.96
N TYR A 76 12.32 -6.51 -9.37
CA TYR A 76 12.25 -6.71 -7.93
C TYR A 76 13.13 -7.88 -7.53
N PHE A 77 13.69 -7.79 -6.33
CA PHE A 77 14.36 -8.92 -5.72
C PHE A 77 13.35 -10.06 -5.48
N SER A 78 13.73 -11.28 -5.82
CA SER A 78 12.94 -12.49 -5.57
C SER A 78 13.79 -13.47 -4.78
N GLU A 79 13.37 -13.77 -3.54
CA GLU A 79 14.06 -14.71 -2.65
C GLU A 79 14.24 -16.09 -3.31
N ALA A 80 13.23 -16.56 -4.05
CA ALA A 80 13.27 -17.84 -4.75
C ALA A 80 14.32 -17.89 -5.88
N GLN A 81 14.76 -16.74 -6.39
CA GLN A 81 15.79 -16.64 -7.44
C GLN A 81 17.20 -16.48 -6.86
N CYS A 82 17.35 -16.30 -5.54
CA CYS A 82 18.64 -16.27 -4.89
C CYS A 82 19.09 -17.68 -4.49
N ALA A 83 20.05 -18.23 -5.23
CA ALA A 83 20.84 -19.35 -4.72
C ALA A 83 21.88 -18.81 -3.75
N LEU A 84 21.85 -19.27 -2.50
CA LEU A 84 22.97 -19.17 -1.56
C LEU A 84 23.68 -20.52 -1.61
N ASP A 85 24.92 -20.52 -2.10
CA ASP A 85 25.84 -21.65 -1.94
C ASP A 85 26.37 -21.70 -0.50
#